data_AF-A0A959C4T7-F1
#
_entry.id   AF-A0A959C4T7-F1
#
_cell.length_a   1.000
_cell.length_b   1.000
_cell.length_c   1.000
_cell.angle_alpha   90.00
_cell.angle_beta   90.00
_cell.angle_gamma   90.00
#
_symmetry.space_group_name_H-M   'P 1'
#
loop_
_entity.id
_entity.type
_entity.pdbx_description
1 polymer ?
#
loop_
_entity_poly.entity_id
_entity_poly.type
_entity_poly.pdbx_seq_one_letter_code
_entity_poly.pdbx_strand_id
1 'polypeptide(L)'
;KEWRSLEDYILKKESAANKLKICVFTGPVLDPEDPVFVTDVKGERVQIPTLFWKLVYFTTDDKTLSRVGFLMGQKNLLLKRNIAKPYESELEAVVVKPKVFDDYDDAATYQVNVDVIEKLTGFAFPKAKDTYKDTRSIKIVLKQVEISDLESFPGTGGSDDDLDFTLEGLVL
;
A
#
# COMPACT_ATOMS: atom_id res chain seq x y z
N LYS A 1 -5.16 -8.61 3.46
CA LYS A 1 -5.41 -8.22 4.88
C LYS A 1 -4.44 -7.12 5.30
N GLU A 2 -3.24 -7.09 4.70
CA GLU A 2 -2.15 -6.17 4.97
C GLU A 2 -2.50 -4.68 4.84
N TRP A 3 -3.33 -4.30 3.86
CA TRP A 3 -3.67 -2.88 3.65
C TRP A 3 -4.46 -2.24 4.78
N ARG A 4 -5.38 -3.01 5.38
CA ARG A 4 -6.15 -2.60 6.55
C ARG A 4 -5.24 -2.54 7.77
N SER A 5 -4.41 -3.56 7.95
CA SER A 5 -3.47 -3.62 9.06
C SER A 5 -2.39 -2.52 9.04
N LEU A 6 -1.98 -2.02 7.86
CA LEU A 6 -1.11 -0.84 7.75
C LEU A 6 -1.79 0.41 8.31
N GLU A 7 -3.07 0.59 7.98
CA GLU A 7 -3.89 1.69 8.51
C GLU A 7 -4.02 1.58 10.03
N ASP A 8 -4.39 0.39 10.50
CA ASP A 8 -4.56 0.12 11.92
C ASP A 8 -3.25 0.28 12.69
N TYR A 9 -2.10 -0.10 12.11
CA TYR A 9 -0.78 0.09 12.73
C TYR A 9 -0.40 1.56 12.84
N ILE A 10 -0.53 2.33 11.75
CA ILE A 10 -0.24 3.77 11.75
C ILE A 10 -1.16 4.48 12.76
N LEU A 11 -2.44 4.09 12.83
CA LEU A 11 -3.37 4.65 13.79
C LEU A 11 -3.01 4.23 15.22
N LYS A 12 -2.78 2.94 15.51
CA LYS A 12 -2.54 2.44 16.88
C LYS A 12 -1.21 2.90 17.46
N LYS A 13 -0.10 2.79 16.71
CA LYS A 13 1.23 3.11 17.23
C LYS A 13 1.44 4.61 17.46
N GLU A 14 0.88 5.43 16.58
CA GLU A 14 1.07 6.88 16.63
C GLU A 14 0.00 7.57 17.51
N SER A 15 -1.27 7.12 17.51
CA SER A 15 -2.33 7.77 18.31
C SER A 15 -2.30 7.44 19.81
N ALA A 16 -1.74 6.29 20.20
CA ALA A 16 -1.70 5.89 21.61
C ALA A 16 -0.67 6.70 22.43
N ALA A 17 0.43 7.11 21.81
CA ALA A 17 1.47 7.89 22.48
C ALA A 17 1.18 9.40 22.45
N ASN A 18 0.70 9.92 21.32
CA ASN A 18 0.53 11.35 21.11
C ASN A 18 -0.73 11.58 20.26
N LYS A 19 -1.49 12.64 20.52
CA LYS A 19 -2.75 12.95 19.80
C LYS A 19 -2.50 13.43 18.36
N LEU A 20 -1.87 12.58 17.54
CA LEU A 20 -1.41 12.90 16.19
C LEU A 20 -2.61 12.95 15.23
N LYS A 21 -2.65 14.01 14.41
CA LYS A 21 -3.65 14.15 13.34
C LYS A 21 -3.10 13.49 12.10
N ILE A 22 -3.82 12.51 11.58
CA ILE A 22 -3.42 11.72 10.41
C ILE A 22 -4.44 11.97 9.29
N CYS A 23 -3.95 12.22 8.08
CA CYS A 23 -4.74 12.27 6.86
C CYS A 23 -4.23 11.21 5.89
N VAL A 24 -5.14 10.39 5.39
CA VAL A 24 -4.83 9.28 4.49
C VAL A 24 -5.48 9.53 3.15
N PHE A 25 -4.68 9.47 2.09
CA PHE A 25 -5.13 9.52 0.70
C PHE A 25 -4.76 8.22 0.02
N THR A 26 -5.63 7.71 -0.85
CA THR A 26 -5.39 6.46 -1.57
C THR A 26 -6.07 6.48 -2.93
N GLY A 27 -5.52 5.74 -3.87
CA GLY A 27 -6.10 5.56 -5.19
C GLY A 27 -5.35 4.52 -6.01
N PRO A 28 -5.87 4.20 -7.20
CA PRO A 28 -5.14 3.42 -8.18
C PRO A 28 -4.07 4.27 -8.88
N VAL A 29 -3.06 3.60 -9.44
CA VAL A 29 -2.31 4.08 -10.58
C VAL A 29 -3.05 3.60 -11.83
N LEU A 30 -3.34 4.51 -12.76
CA LEU A 30 -4.00 4.17 -14.02
C LEU A 30 -2.96 4.06 -15.12
N ASP A 31 -2.69 2.84 -15.57
CA ASP A 31 -1.75 2.58 -16.66
C ASP A 31 -2.53 2.27 -17.95
N PRO A 32 -2.19 2.88 -19.10
CA PRO A 32 -2.79 2.53 -20.39
C PRO A 32 -2.66 1.06 -20.76
N GLU A 33 -1.69 0.34 -20.20
CA GLU A 33 -1.47 -1.10 -20.38
C GLU A 33 -2.05 -1.95 -19.24
N ASP A 34 -2.90 -1.37 -18.37
CA ASP A 34 -3.61 -2.15 -17.36
C ASP A 34 -4.43 -3.29 -18.02
N PRO A 35 -4.45 -4.47 -17.41
CA PRO A 35 -5.10 -5.65 -17.96
C PRO A 35 -6.60 -5.44 -18.08
N VAL A 36 -7.19 -6.10 -19.09
CA VAL A 36 -8.60 -5.95 -19.42
C VAL A 36 -9.41 -6.99 -18.63
N PHE A 37 -10.50 -6.56 -18.02
CA PHE A 37 -11.45 -7.47 -17.38
C PHE A 37 -11.94 -8.53 -18.38
N VAL A 38 -12.05 -9.79 -17.94
CA VAL A 38 -12.39 -10.89 -18.87
C VAL A 38 -13.82 -10.81 -19.41
N THR A 39 -14.71 -10.11 -18.72
CA THR A 39 -16.12 -9.93 -19.11
C THR A 39 -16.37 -8.49 -19.50
N ASP A 40 -17.07 -8.26 -20.61
CA ASP A 40 -17.45 -6.91 -20.99
C ASP A 40 -18.50 -6.35 -20.02
N VAL A 41 -18.32 -5.10 -19.62
CA VAL A 41 -19.26 -4.41 -18.73
C VAL A 41 -20.11 -3.49 -19.61
N LYS A 42 -21.40 -3.82 -19.76
CA LYS A 42 -22.34 -3.06 -20.62
C LYS A 42 -21.87 -2.93 -22.08
N GLY A 43 -21.16 -3.94 -22.59
CA GLY A 43 -20.62 -3.95 -23.96
C GLY A 43 -19.31 -3.18 -24.12
N GLU A 44 -18.70 -2.72 -23.02
CA GLU A 44 -17.42 -2.02 -23.02
C GLU A 44 -16.32 -2.88 -22.38
N ARG A 45 -15.12 -2.79 -22.96
CA ARG A 45 -13.91 -3.36 -22.38
C ARG A 45 -13.41 -2.45 -21.26
N VAL A 46 -13.32 -2.99 -20.05
CA VAL A 46 -12.88 -2.24 -18.87
C VAL A 46 -11.48 -2.69 -18.47
N GLN A 47 -10.58 -1.73 -18.23
CA GLN A 47 -9.25 -2.00 -17.66
C GLN A 47 -9.32 -2.02 -16.14
N ILE A 48 -8.53 -2.91 -15.53
CA ILE A 48 -8.45 -3.07 -14.07
C ILE A 48 -7.08 -2.61 -13.61
N PRO A 49 -7.00 -1.54 -12.80
CA PRO A 49 -5.75 -1.10 -12.21
C PRO A 49 -5.02 -2.19 -11.45
N THR A 50 -3.73 -2.33 -11.71
CA THR A 50 -2.89 -3.35 -11.08
C THR A 50 -2.07 -2.85 -9.90
N LEU A 51 -1.95 -1.53 -9.75
CA LEU A 51 -1.11 -0.89 -8.74
C LEU A 51 -1.94 0.16 -7.97
N PHE A 52 -1.78 0.16 -6.64
CA PHE A 52 -2.47 1.08 -5.74
C PHE A 52 -1.47 1.81 -4.88
N TRP A 53 -1.81 3.04 -4.51
CA TRP A 53 -0.98 3.88 -3.67
C TRP A 53 -1.72 4.35 -2.42
N LYS A 54 -0.96 4.63 -1.37
CA LYS A 54 -1.42 5.34 -0.17
C LYS A 54 -0.40 6.38 0.22
N LEU A 55 -0.88 7.57 0.50
CA LEU A 55 -0.09 8.69 0.97
C LEU A 55 -0.65 9.11 2.32
N VAL A 56 0.19 9.05 3.33
CA VAL A 56 -0.20 9.39 4.70
C VAL A 56 0.52 10.67 5.10
N TYR A 57 -0.26 11.67 5.51
CA TYR A 57 0.24 12.86 6.18
C TYR A 57 -0.01 12.74 7.66
N PHE A 58 0.97 13.14 8.45
CA PHE A 58 0.85 13.15 9.90
C PHE A 58 1.69 14.27 10.50
N THR A 59 1.26 14.80 11.64
CA THR A 59 2.05 15.75 12.42
C THR A 59 2.74 15.01 13.54
N THR A 60 4.03 15.25 13.76
CA THR A 60 4.76 14.78 14.96
C THR A 60 4.65 15.79 16.11
N ASP A 61 5.08 15.43 17.33
CA ASP A 61 4.99 16.29 18.52
C ASP A 61 5.70 17.64 18.37
N ASP A 62 6.74 17.67 17.54
CA ASP A 62 7.46 18.87 17.12
C ASP A 62 6.64 19.79 16.19
N LYS A 63 5.36 19.46 15.94
CA LYS A 63 4.43 20.11 15.01
C LYS A 63 4.91 20.11 13.56
N THR A 64 5.87 19.26 13.22
CA THR A 64 6.33 19.10 11.84
C THR A 64 5.31 18.25 11.07
N LEU A 65 4.84 18.76 9.93
CA LEU A 65 4.04 17.97 8.99
C LEU A 65 4.97 17.06 8.19
N SER A 66 4.74 15.76 8.32
CA SER A 66 5.48 14.69 7.66
C SER A 66 4.57 13.92 6.70
N ARG A 67 5.17 13.27 5.70
CA ARG A 67 4.45 12.43 4.74
C ARG A 67 5.23 11.17 4.38
N VAL A 68 4.48 10.10 4.13
CA VAL A 68 5.01 8.78 3.73
C VAL A 68 4.14 8.15 2.65
N GLY A 69 4.78 7.54 1.66
CA GLY A 69 4.13 6.89 0.52
C GLY A 69 4.26 5.37 0.55
N PHE A 70 3.20 4.68 0.10
CA PHE A 70 3.15 3.24 -0.05
C PHE A 70 2.60 2.84 -1.42
N LEU A 71 3.08 1.72 -1.96
CA LEU A 71 2.60 1.06 -3.16
C LEU A 71 2.24 -0.41 -2.90
N MET A 72 1.25 -0.92 -3.60
CA MET A 72 0.83 -2.32 -3.54
C MET A 72 0.37 -2.81 -4.92
N GLY A 73 0.90 -3.94 -5.36
CA GLY A 73 0.52 -4.60 -6.61
C GLY A 73 -0.51 -5.73 -6.42
N GLN A 74 -1.37 -5.92 -7.43
CA GLN A 74 -2.34 -7.02 -7.49
C GLN A 74 -2.39 -7.75 -8.86
N LYS A 75 -1.44 -7.48 -9.76
CA LYS A 75 -1.46 -8.00 -11.14
C LYS A 75 -1.51 -9.53 -11.20
N ASN A 76 -0.60 -10.21 -10.52
CA ASN A 76 -0.52 -11.67 -10.61
C ASN A 76 -1.75 -12.34 -10.00
N LEU A 77 -2.36 -11.76 -8.95
CA LEU A 77 -3.64 -12.22 -8.40
C LEU A 77 -4.79 -12.16 -9.41
N LEU A 78 -4.91 -11.05 -10.17
CA LEU A 78 -5.95 -10.87 -11.17
C LEU A 78 -5.81 -11.89 -12.31
N LEU A 79 -4.58 -12.10 -12.78
CA LEU A 79 -4.29 -13.05 -13.87
C LEU A 79 -4.49 -14.50 -13.42
N LYS A 80 -3.94 -14.90 -12.26
CA LYS A 80 -4.08 -16.28 -11.73
C LYS A 80 -5.53 -16.68 -11.49
N ARG A 81 -6.38 -15.72 -11.11
CA ARG A 81 -7.82 -15.95 -10.89
C ARG A 81 -8.67 -15.82 -12.15
N ASN A 82 -8.05 -15.59 -13.31
CA ASN A 82 -8.74 -15.36 -14.57
C ASN A 82 -9.81 -14.24 -14.47
N ILE A 83 -9.51 -13.21 -13.67
CA ILE A 83 -10.35 -12.01 -13.52
C ILE A 83 -10.03 -11.04 -14.64
N ALA A 84 -8.74 -10.88 -14.96
CA ALA A 84 -8.29 -10.02 -16.06
C ALA A 84 -7.37 -10.80 -16.99
N LYS A 85 -7.32 -10.36 -18.25
CA LYS A 85 -6.37 -10.84 -19.26
C LYS A 85 -5.35 -9.74 -19.55
N PRO A 86 -4.09 -10.08 -19.88
CA PRO A 86 -3.09 -9.10 -20.26
C PRO A 86 -3.61 -8.20 -21.38
N TYR A 87 -3.18 -6.94 -21.38
CA TYR A 87 -3.54 -6.00 -22.45
C TYR A 87 -2.95 -6.48 -23.79
N GLU A 88 -3.63 -6.19 -24.90
CA GLU A 88 -3.27 -6.73 -26.23
C GLU A 88 -1.83 -6.40 -26.63
N SER A 89 -1.31 -5.21 -26.26
CA SER A 89 0.09 -4.84 -26.51
C SER A 89 1.11 -5.66 -25.70
N GLU A 90 0.76 -6.15 -24.50
CA GLU A 90 1.63 -7.02 -23.71
C GLU A 90 1.74 -8.43 -24.33
N LEU A 91 0.72 -8.88 -25.07
CA LEU A 91 0.73 -10.18 -25.75
C LEU A 91 1.64 -10.17 -27.00
N GLU A 92 1.79 -9.00 -27.65
CA GLU A 92 2.68 -8.81 -28.80
C GLU A 92 4.12 -8.46 -28.38
N ALA A 93 4.30 -7.86 -27.19
CA ALA A 93 5.59 -7.48 -26.66
C ALA A 93 6.25 -8.60 -25.82
N VAL A 94 6.86 -9.57 -26.48
CA VAL A 94 7.99 -10.37 -25.92
C VAL A 94 9.24 -9.49 -25.68
N VAL A 95 9.15 -8.19 -25.95
CA VAL A 95 10.26 -7.23 -25.89
C VAL A 95 10.26 -6.49 -24.56
N VAL A 96 11.14 -6.96 -23.66
CA VAL A 96 11.87 -6.25 -22.59
C VAL A 96 11.49 -4.77 -22.40
N LYS A 97 10.35 -4.50 -21.76
CA LYS A 97 10.22 -3.29 -20.94
C LYS A 97 10.88 -3.59 -19.59
N PRO A 98 11.73 -2.72 -19.04
CA PRO A 98 12.15 -2.86 -17.66
C PRO A 98 10.91 -2.62 -16.80
N LYS A 99 10.24 -3.71 -16.45
CA LYS A 99 9.07 -3.70 -15.58
C LYS A 99 9.57 -3.52 -14.16
N VAL A 100 9.91 -2.28 -13.81
CA VAL A 100 10.45 -1.90 -12.50
C VAL A 100 9.53 -2.36 -11.35
N PHE A 101 8.29 -2.76 -11.64
CA PHE A 101 7.24 -3.04 -10.67
C PHE A 101 6.43 -4.34 -10.91
N ASP A 102 6.69 -5.12 -11.98
CA ASP A 102 6.03 -6.45 -12.14
C ASP A 102 6.61 -7.49 -11.15
N ASP A 103 7.75 -7.19 -10.53
CA ASP A 103 8.41 -8.02 -9.51
C ASP A 103 7.87 -7.79 -8.08
N TYR A 104 6.84 -6.95 -7.92
CA TYR A 104 6.16 -6.84 -6.63
C TYR A 104 5.35 -8.11 -6.36
N ASP A 105 5.69 -8.77 -5.25
CA ASP A 105 4.92 -9.91 -4.77
C ASP A 105 3.46 -9.48 -4.57
N ASP A 106 2.54 -10.33 -5.03
CA ASP A 106 1.10 -10.12 -4.86
C ASP A 106 0.77 -9.73 -3.42
N ALA A 107 0.04 -8.62 -3.23
CA ALA A 107 -0.41 -8.10 -1.94
C ALA A 107 0.69 -7.63 -0.97
N ALA A 108 1.96 -7.60 -1.38
CA ALA A 108 3.00 -6.98 -0.58
C ALA A 108 2.89 -5.45 -0.63
N THR A 109 3.07 -4.81 0.52
CA THR A 109 3.12 -3.36 0.63
C THR A 109 4.57 -2.91 0.54
N TYR A 110 4.85 -1.89 -0.25
CA TYR A 110 6.19 -1.32 -0.38
C TYR A 110 6.14 0.14 0.06
N GLN A 111 7.06 0.54 0.93
CA GLN A 111 7.28 1.95 1.21
C GLN A 111 8.14 2.57 0.10
N VAL A 112 7.70 3.73 -0.39
CA VAL A 112 8.33 4.43 -1.52
C VAL A 112 8.42 5.93 -1.27
N ASN A 113 9.29 6.60 -2.02
CA ASN A 113 9.29 8.07 -2.05
C ASN A 113 7.98 8.59 -2.63
N VAL A 114 7.47 9.69 -2.09
CA VAL A 114 6.26 10.34 -2.60
C VAL A 114 6.41 10.75 -4.06
N ASP A 115 7.61 11.16 -4.47
CA ASP A 115 7.94 11.49 -5.86
C ASP A 115 7.70 10.32 -6.83
N VAL A 116 7.79 9.06 -6.38
CA VAL A 116 7.46 7.89 -7.21
C VAL A 116 5.95 7.84 -7.46
N ILE A 117 5.14 8.08 -6.42
CA ILE A 117 3.68 8.13 -6.55
C ILE A 117 3.27 9.30 -7.45
N GLU A 118 3.88 10.48 -7.29
CA GLU A 118 3.64 11.64 -8.16
C GLU A 118 3.93 11.32 -9.63
N LYS A 119 5.05 10.65 -9.93
CA LYS A 119 5.41 10.24 -11.30
C LYS A 119 4.45 9.22 -11.89
N LEU A 120 4.02 8.24 -11.09
CA LEU A 120 3.12 7.18 -11.55
C LEU A 120 1.69 7.68 -11.76
N THR A 121 1.21 8.56 -10.90
CA THR A 121 -0.18 9.04 -10.91
C THR A 121 -0.37 10.31 -11.73
N GLY A 122 0.71 11.06 -11.98
CA GLY A 122 0.64 12.42 -12.53
C GLY A 122 0.12 13.47 -11.53
N PHE A 123 -0.14 13.09 -10.27
CA PHE A 123 -0.55 14.04 -9.24
C PHE A 123 0.64 14.78 -8.65
N ALA A 124 0.37 15.99 -8.15
CA ALA A 124 1.27 16.74 -7.30
C ALA A 124 0.66 16.85 -5.90
N PHE A 125 1.40 16.41 -4.89
CA PHE A 125 0.93 16.49 -3.51
C PHE A 125 1.61 17.64 -2.76
N PRO A 126 0.92 18.26 -1.78
CA PRO A 126 1.52 19.30 -0.95
C PRO A 126 2.86 18.87 -0.35
N LYS A 127 3.84 19.78 -0.32
CA LYS A 127 5.15 19.48 0.27
C LYS A 127 5.01 19.33 1.79
N ALA A 128 5.70 18.32 2.32
CA ALA A 128 5.87 18.05 3.74
C ALA A 128 7.21 17.33 3.94
N LYS A 129 7.61 17.06 5.19
CA LYS A 129 8.83 16.31 5.47
C LYS A 129 8.68 14.87 4.99
N ASP A 130 9.43 14.50 3.95
CA ASP A 130 9.52 13.10 3.51
C ASP A 130 10.30 12.30 4.57
N THR A 131 9.64 11.31 5.16
CA THR A 131 10.21 10.45 6.19
C THR A 131 11.05 9.33 5.58
N TYR A 132 10.72 8.97 4.35
CA TYR A 132 11.44 8.03 3.51
C TYR A 132 12.18 8.78 2.39
N LYS A 133 13.49 8.53 2.28
CA LYS A 133 14.35 9.17 1.27
C LYS A 133 15.33 8.19 0.60
N ASP A 134 15.07 6.89 0.67
CA ASP A 134 15.88 5.90 -0.04
C ASP A 134 15.38 5.78 -1.48
N THR A 135 16.29 5.69 -2.45
CA THR A 135 15.96 5.51 -3.86
C THR A 135 15.37 4.13 -4.16
N ARG A 136 15.56 3.16 -3.26
CA ARG A 136 15.00 1.80 -3.35
C ARG A 136 13.62 1.75 -2.69
N SER A 137 12.72 0.90 -3.18
CA SER A 137 11.48 0.56 -2.47
C SER A 137 11.75 -0.52 -1.42
N ILE A 138 11.32 -0.31 -0.17
CA ILE A 138 11.42 -1.33 0.88
C ILE A 138 10.11 -2.09 0.97
N LYS A 139 10.17 -3.41 0.84
CA LYS A 139 9.04 -4.30 1.12
C LYS A 139 8.73 -4.24 2.62
N ILE A 140 7.52 -3.85 2.97
CA ILE A 140 7.01 -3.92 4.32
C ILE A 140 6.53 -5.34 4.56
N VAL A 141 7.13 -5.99 5.55
CA VAL A 141 6.74 -7.34 5.97
C VAL A 141 5.87 -7.18 7.21
N LEU A 142 4.61 -7.58 7.09
CA LEU A 142 3.70 -7.65 8.21
C LEU A 142 3.98 -8.92 9.01
N LYS A 143 4.49 -8.76 10.24
CA LYS A 143 4.65 -9.86 11.19
C LYS A 143 3.56 -9.79 12.24
N GLN A 144 2.79 -10.86 12.34
CA GLN A 144 1.89 -11.09 13.47
C GLN A 144 2.75 -11.45 14.69
N VAL A 145 2.53 -10.77 15.80
CA VAL A 145 3.23 -11.02 17.06
C VAL A 145 2.18 -11.42 18.09
N GLU A 146 2.32 -12.61 18.68
CA GLU A 146 1.53 -12.98 19.85
C GLU A 146 2.04 -12.20 21.05
N ILE A 147 1.19 -11.36 21.67
CA ILE A 147 1.51 -10.74 22.95
C ILE A 147 1.12 -11.74 24.03
N SER A 148 2.08 -12.49 24.55
CA SER A 148 1.81 -13.46 25.62
C SER A 148 1.69 -12.83 27.01
N ASP A 149 2.14 -11.59 27.24
CA ASP A 149 2.23 -11.02 28.60
C ASP A 149 2.13 -9.49 28.64
N LEU A 150 0.99 -8.90 28.27
CA LEU A 150 0.67 -7.54 28.69
C LEU A 150 -0.66 -7.56 29.46
N GLU A 151 -0.53 -7.53 30.79
CA GLU A 151 -1.54 -7.24 31.82
C GLU A 151 -2.96 -7.11 31.28
N SER A 152 -3.78 -8.16 31.48
CA SER A 152 -5.22 -8.13 31.26
C SER A 152 -5.82 -6.86 31.85
N PHE A 153 -6.27 -5.94 31.00
CA PHE A 153 -7.18 -4.89 31.41
C PHE A 153 -8.45 -5.56 31.95
N PRO A 154 -8.87 -5.28 33.19
CA PRO A 154 -10.04 -5.94 33.74
C PRO A 154 -11.29 -5.36 33.06
N GLY A 155 -11.83 -6.08 32.07
CA GLY A 155 -13.09 -5.71 31.43
C GLY A 155 -13.40 -6.37 30.08
N THR A 156 -12.43 -6.92 29.37
CA THR A 156 -12.68 -7.59 28.09
C THR A 156 -12.61 -9.09 28.26
N GLY A 157 -13.78 -9.74 28.26
CA GLY A 157 -13.89 -11.18 28.21
C GLY A 157 -13.15 -11.71 26.99
N GLY A 158 -12.34 -12.76 27.22
CA GLY A 158 -11.47 -13.35 26.21
C GLY A 158 -12.23 -13.85 24.98
N SER A 159 -11.74 -13.44 23.83
CA SER A 159 -11.93 -14.07 22.52
C SER A 159 -10.60 -13.95 21.76
N ASP A 160 -10.34 -14.85 20.82
CA ASP A 160 -9.08 -15.07 20.06
C ASP A 160 -8.51 -13.85 19.26
N ASP A 161 -8.77 -12.60 19.67
CA ASP A 161 -8.53 -11.36 18.92
C ASP A 161 -7.42 -10.46 19.51
N ASP A 162 -6.59 -10.95 20.44
CA ASP A 162 -5.40 -10.23 20.93
C ASP A 162 -4.15 -10.54 20.08
N LEU A 163 -4.29 -10.36 18.76
CA LEU A 163 -3.17 -10.43 17.83
C LEU A 163 -2.69 -9.00 17.52
N ASP A 164 -1.50 -8.65 18.02
CA ASP A 164 -0.83 -7.41 17.63
C ASP A 164 0.03 -7.65 16.38
N PHE A 165 0.23 -6.61 15.58
CA PHE A 165 0.95 -6.70 14.32
C PHE A 165 2.10 -5.72 14.32
N THR A 166 3.28 -6.16 13.90
CA THR A 166 4.45 -5.31 13.69
C THR A 166 4.77 -5.21 12.20
N LEU A 167 5.09 -4.00 11.74
CA LEU A 167 5.55 -3.76 10.38
C LEU A 167 7.08 -3.67 10.39
N GLU A 168 7.75 -4.72 9.93
CA GLU A 168 9.19 -4.69 9.75
C GLU A 168 9.57 -3.89 8.51
N GLY A 169 10.59 -3.03 8.65
CA GLY A 169 11.11 -2.19 7.57
C GLY A 169 10.39 -0.84 7.37
N LEU A 170 9.38 -0.52 8.19
CA LEU A 170 8.70 0.77 8.14
C LEU A 170 9.56 1.89 8.75
N VAL A 171 9.70 2.99 8.00
CA VAL A 171 10.36 4.22 8.46
C VAL A 171 9.34 5.36 8.53
N LEU A 172 9.10 5.91 9.72
CA LEU A 172 8.22 7.06 9.97
C LEU A 172 9.01 8.30 10.40
#